data_AF-A0A848T3W5-F1
#
_entry.id   AF-A0A848T3W5-F1
#
_cell.length_a   1.000
_cell.length_b   1.000
_cell.length_c   1.000
_cell.angle_alpha   90.00
_cell.angle_beta   90.00
_cell.angle_gamma   90.00
#
_symmetry.space_group_name_H-M   'P 1'
#
loop_
_entity.id
_entity.type
_entity.pdbx_description
1 polymer ?
#
loop_
_entity_poly.entity_id
_entity_poly.type
_entity_poly.pdbx_seq_one_letter_code
_entity_poly.pdbx_strand_id
1 'polypeptide(L)'
;MLFAICALNPSVSTLSDLYFLEGLWINTKTSVYEEWHIGDERLQGHSYRMEGKTKIYLETLEIYSNNDGEIILKADVVTNDSPVYFTLTNSDNGHVFENLDHDFPKRIIYRKTKKGLQAIIEGDDFQQSLEFNFIRVKSVKNN
;
A
#
# COMPACT_ATOMS: atom_id res chain seq x y z
N MET A 1 27.41 8.55 -37.19
CA MET A 1 27.22 7.97 -35.85
C MET A 1 25.85 8.40 -35.37
N LEU A 2 24.81 7.60 -35.69
CA LEU A 2 23.46 7.85 -35.19
C LEU A 2 23.40 7.30 -33.76
N PHE A 3 23.17 8.18 -32.78
CA PHE A 3 22.72 7.74 -31.47
C PHE A 3 21.23 7.44 -31.58
N ALA A 4 20.88 6.15 -31.56
CA ALA A 4 19.52 5.73 -31.28
C ALA A 4 19.24 6.07 -29.81
N ILE A 5 18.51 7.16 -29.57
CA ILE A 5 17.93 7.43 -28.26
C ILE A 5 16.78 6.43 -28.12
N CYS A 6 17.06 5.32 -27.44
CA CYS A 6 16.02 4.42 -26.97
C CYS A 6 15.27 5.19 -25.89
N ALA A 7 14.13 5.81 -26.25
CA ALA A 7 13.21 6.32 -25.26
C ALA A 7 12.67 5.11 -24.49
N LEU A 8 13.22 4.87 -23.29
CA LEU A 8 12.52 4.09 -22.28
C LEU A 8 11.27 4.89 -21.95
N ASN A 9 10.14 4.54 -22.57
CA ASN A 9 8.85 4.96 -22.05
C ASN A 9 8.74 4.29 -20.67
N PRO A 10 8.69 5.04 -19.55
CA PRO A 10 8.33 4.43 -18.29
C PRO A 10 6.96 3.79 -18.50
N SER A 11 6.85 2.50 -18.22
CA SER A 11 5.57 1.82 -18.21
C SER A 11 4.66 2.55 -17.25
N VAL A 12 3.59 3.15 -17.75
CA VAL A 12 2.59 3.83 -16.92
C VAL A 12 1.98 2.79 -16.00
N SER A 13 2.24 2.91 -14.69
CA SER A 13 1.65 2.02 -13.70
C SER A 13 0.14 2.23 -13.65
N THR A 14 -0.59 1.11 -13.57
CA THR A 14 -2.05 1.08 -13.54
C THR A 14 -2.55 0.59 -12.19
N LEU A 15 -3.82 0.85 -11.89
CA LEU A 15 -4.45 0.31 -10.69
C LEU A 15 -4.39 -1.23 -10.62
N SER A 16 -4.46 -1.91 -11.77
CA SER A 16 -4.37 -3.37 -11.84
C SER A 16 -3.01 -3.94 -11.40
N ASP A 17 -1.93 -3.14 -11.47
CA ASP A 17 -0.62 -3.58 -11.00
C ASP A 17 -0.58 -3.76 -9.48
N LEU A 18 -1.54 -3.14 -8.76
CA LEU A 18 -1.71 -3.23 -7.31
C LEU A 18 -2.68 -4.33 -6.86
N TYR A 19 -3.32 -5.06 -7.79
CA TYR A 19 -4.30 -6.11 -7.43
C TYR A 19 -3.69 -7.27 -6.62
N PHE A 20 -2.36 -7.38 -6.56
CA PHE A 20 -1.73 -8.32 -5.64
C PHE A 20 -2.00 -8.02 -4.16
N LEU A 21 -2.42 -6.80 -3.83
CA LEU A 21 -2.83 -6.40 -2.48
C LEU A 21 -4.12 -7.10 -2.05
N GLU A 22 -5.01 -7.47 -2.97
CA GLU A 22 -6.32 -8.07 -2.64
C GLU A 22 -6.20 -9.28 -1.70
N GLY A 23 -6.99 -9.26 -0.63
CA GLY A 23 -7.12 -10.35 0.33
C GLY A 23 -6.86 -9.92 1.77
N LEU A 24 -6.88 -10.91 2.65
CA LEU A 24 -6.63 -10.73 4.08
C LEU A 24 -5.18 -11.10 4.43
N TRP A 25 -4.51 -10.20 5.11
CA TRP A 25 -3.11 -10.30 5.49
C TRP A 25 -2.97 -10.11 7.00
N ILE A 26 -2.01 -10.80 7.61
CA ILE A 26 -1.69 -10.65 9.04
C ILE A 26 -0.20 -10.45 9.23
N ASN A 27 0.17 -9.44 10.02
CA ASN A 27 1.50 -9.32 10.59
C ASN A 27 1.54 -10.12 11.89
N THR A 28 2.19 -11.27 11.89
CA THR A 28 2.22 -12.18 13.04
C THR A 28 3.00 -11.64 14.24
N LYS A 29 3.83 -10.60 14.05
CA LYS A 29 4.56 -9.96 15.15
C LYS A 29 3.69 -8.96 15.90
N THR A 30 2.88 -8.18 15.18
CA THR A 30 2.03 -7.12 15.78
C THR A 30 0.58 -7.53 15.96
N SER A 31 0.16 -8.66 15.38
CA SER A 31 -1.24 -9.10 15.29
C SER A 31 -2.18 -8.09 14.60
N VAL A 32 -1.61 -7.20 13.80
CA VAL A 32 -2.36 -6.30 12.91
C VAL A 32 -2.74 -7.06 11.65
N TYR A 33 -3.99 -6.89 11.26
CA TYR A 33 -4.53 -7.36 10.00
C TYR A 33 -4.61 -6.20 9.01
N GLU A 34 -4.36 -6.52 7.75
CA GLU A 34 -4.60 -5.62 6.63
C GLU A 34 -5.50 -6.36 5.64
N GLU A 35 -6.65 -5.79 5.33
CA GLU A 35 -7.68 -6.40 4.51
C GLU A 35 -7.97 -5.51 3.31
N TRP A 36 -7.72 -6.02 2.11
CA TRP A 36 -7.88 -5.31 0.85
C TRP A 36 -8.93 -5.96 -0.03
N HIS A 37 -9.77 -5.14 -0.64
CA HIS A 37 -10.82 -5.53 -1.58
C HIS A 37 -10.71 -4.70 -2.86
N ILE A 38 -10.82 -5.35 -4.02
CA ILE A 38 -10.93 -4.64 -5.30
C ILE A 38 -12.40 -4.21 -5.47
N GLY A 39 -12.61 -2.91 -5.53
CA GLY A 39 -13.90 -2.30 -5.83
C GLY A 39 -13.95 -1.74 -7.25
N ASP A 40 -14.97 -0.95 -7.54
CA ASP A 40 -15.11 -0.27 -8.84
C ASP A 40 -14.13 0.92 -8.91
N GLU A 41 -13.16 0.80 -9.81
CA GLU A 41 -12.08 1.78 -10.07
C GLU A 41 -11.21 2.14 -8.85
N ARG A 42 -11.23 1.31 -7.80
CA ARG A 42 -10.44 1.52 -6.58
C ARG A 42 -10.11 0.22 -5.86
N LEU A 43 -9.03 0.21 -5.09
CA LEU A 43 -8.80 -0.78 -4.03
C LEU A 43 -9.14 -0.15 -2.69
N GLN A 44 -9.84 -0.89 -1.83
CA GLN A 44 -10.23 -0.46 -0.50
C GLN A 44 -9.51 -1.34 0.53
N GLY A 45 -8.76 -0.72 1.43
CA GLY A 45 -7.97 -1.35 2.47
C GLY A 45 -8.44 -0.96 3.86
N HIS A 46 -8.31 -1.87 4.82
CA HIS A 46 -8.50 -1.57 6.23
C HIS A 46 -7.40 -2.20 7.07
N SER A 47 -6.81 -1.43 7.98
CA SER A 47 -5.91 -1.92 9.01
C SER A 47 -6.67 -2.05 10.33
N TYR A 48 -6.60 -3.20 10.98
CA TYR A 48 -7.28 -3.43 12.25
C TYR A 48 -6.58 -4.46 13.13
N ARG A 49 -6.88 -4.43 14.43
CA ARG A 49 -6.52 -5.49 15.38
C ARG A 49 -7.78 -6.17 15.92
N MET A 50 -7.63 -7.39 16.41
CA MET A 50 -8.72 -8.13 17.05
C MET A 50 -8.65 -7.97 18.58
N GLU A 51 -9.75 -7.56 19.19
CA GLU A 51 -9.99 -7.68 20.63
C GLU A 51 -11.08 -8.73 20.85
N GLY A 52 -10.65 -9.96 21.12
CA GLY A 52 -11.55 -11.12 21.11
C GLY A 52 -12.15 -11.35 19.73
N LYS A 53 -13.45 -11.10 19.57
CA LYS A 53 -14.18 -11.21 18.29
C LYS A 53 -14.44 -9.86 17.62
N THR A 54 -14.03 -8.77 18.25
CA THR A 54 -14.30 -7.41 17.78
C THR A 54 -13.11 -6.88 16.98
N LYS A 55 -13.37 -6.30 15.80
CA LYS A 55 -12.38 -5.56 15.03
C LYS A 55 -12.25 -4.14 15.60
N ILE A 56 -11.04 -3.76 15.98
CA ILE A 56 -10.68 -2.39 16.32
C ILE A 56 -9.91 -1.81 15.13
N TYR A 57 -10.58 -0.96 14.35
CA TYR A 57 -9.99 -0.32 13.18
C TYR A 57 -8.93 0.70 13.60
N LEU A 58 -7.82 0.69 12.87
CA LEU A 58 -6.69 1.58 13.05
C LEU A 58 -6.64 2.61 11.91
N GLU A 59 -6.96 2.17 10.70
CA GLU A 59 -6.84 2.97 9.49
C GLU A 59 -7.75 2.44 8.38
N THR A 60 -8.23 3.34 7.53
CA THR A 60 -8.87 3.05 6.24
C THR A 60 -7.96 3.53 5.12
N LEU A 61 -7.74 2.67 4.12
CA LEU A 61 -6.88 2.94 2.97
C LEU A 61 -7.70 2.88 1.68
N GLU A 62 -7.39 3.74 0.73
CA GLU A 62 -7.98 3.68 -0.61
C GLU A 62 -6.89 3.92 -1.65
N ILE A 63 -6.84 3.09 -2.70
CA ILE A 63 -5.99 3.35 -3.87
C ILE A 63 -6.87 3.52 -5.10
N TYR A 64 -6.72 4.63 -5.82
CA TYR A 64 -7.55 4.96 -6.99
C TYR A 64 -6.76 5.80 -7.99
N SER A 65 -7.25 5.87 -9.23
CA SER A 65 -6.76 6.84 -10.23
C SER A 65 -7.49 8.16 -10.06
N ASN A 66 -6.77 9.28 -9.95
CA ASN A 66 -7.38 10.60 -9.99
C ASN A 66 -7.74 11.01 -11.43
N ASN A 67 -8.31 12.21 -11.59
CA ASN A 67 -8.73 12.75 -12.89
C ASN A 67 -7.56 13.01 -13.86
N ASP A 68 -6.35 13.18 -13.32
CA ASP A 68 -5.13 13.43 -14.09
C ASP A 68 -4.42 12.11 -14.48
N GLY A 69 -4.98 10.96 -14.07
CA GLY A 69 -4.45 9.62 -14.37
C GLY A 69 -3.37 9.16 -13.38
N GLU A 70 -3.13 9.88 -12.30
CA GLU A 70 -2.20 9.50 -11.25
C GLU A 70 -2.83 8.50 -10.29
N ILE A 71 -2.06 7.50 -9.86
CA ILE A 71 -2.51 6.56 -8.83
C ILE A 71 -2.23 7.16 -7.45
N ILE A 72 -3.28 7.35 -6.66
CA ILE A 72 -3.26 7.97 -5.34
C ILE A 72 -3.55 6.91 -4.28
N LEU A 73 -2.72 6.84 -3.25
CA LEU A 73 -3.02 6.19 -1.98
C LEU A 73 -3.51 7.24 -0.98
N LYS A 74 -4.74 7.06 -0.51
CA LYS A 74 -5.32 7.81 0.60
C LYS A 74 -5.26 6.97 1.87
N ALA A 75 -4.69 7.53 2.92
CA ALA A 75 -4.54 6.93 4.24
C ALA A 75 -5.32 7.74 5.27
N ASP A 76 -6.36 7.14 5.85
CA ASP A 76 -7.24 7.75 6.85
C ASP A 76 -7.06 7.02 8.18
N VAL A 77 -6.12 7.54 8.99
CA VAL A 77 -5.77 6.99 10.29
C VAL A 77 -6.74 7.54 11.34
N VAL A 78 -7.31 6.66 12.16
CA VAL A 78 -8.37 7.02 13.14
C VAL A 78 -7.95 8.13 14.12
N THR A 79 -6.66 8.26 14.40
CA THR A 79 -6.12 9.28 15.33
C THR A 79 -5.75 10.59 14.66
N ASN A 80 -5.82 10.69 13.33
CA ASN A 80 -5.48 11.90 12.59
C ASN A 80 -6.73 12.76 12.36
N ASP A 81 -6.54 14.07 12.28
CA ASP A 81 -7.63 15.01 12.02
C ASP A 81 -8.12 14.96 10.57
N SER A 82 -7.31 14.45 9.65
CA SER A 82 -7.61 14.38 8.21
C SER A 82 -6.83 13.27 7.51
N PRO A 83 -7.36 12.72 6.39
CA PRO A 83 -6.63 11.78 5.56
C PRO A 83 -5.38 12.38 4.94
N VAL A 84 -4.36 11.53 4.76
CA VAL A 84 -3.11 11.86 4.08
C VAL A 84 -3.10 11.19 2.71
N TYR A 85 -2.59 11.90 1.71
CA TYR A 85 -2.56 11.46 0.32
C TYR A 85 -1.12 11.27 -0.13
N PHE A 86 -0.86 10.21 -0.89
CA PHE A 86 0.44 9.86 -1.44
C PHE A 86 0.28 9.49 -2.91
N THR A 87 1.13 10.02 -3.78
CA THR A 87 1.10 9.73 -5.23
C THR A 87 2.08 8.60 -5.54
N LEU A 88 1.68 7.65 -6.40
CA LEU A 88 2.56 6.60 -6.89
C LEU A 88 3.65 7.18 -7.81
N THR A 89 4.93 7.07 -7.42
CA THR A 89 6.05 7.63 -8.19
C THR A 89 6.99 6.58 -8.79
N ASN A 90 6.95 5.33 -8.31
CA ASN A 90 7.78 4.24 -8.82
C ASN A 90 7.09 2.87 -8.65
N SER A 91 7.33 1.95 -9.60
CA SER A 91 6.83 0.56 -9.55
C SER A 91 7.91 -0.53 -9.74
N ASP A 92 9.17 -0.18 -9.98
CA ASP A 92 10.22 -1.12 -10.41
C ASP A 92 10.67 -2.08 -9.30
N ASN A 93 10.85 -1.55 -8.08
CA ASN A 93 11.27 -2.30 -6.91
C ASN A 93 10.17 -2.31 -5.83
N GLY A 94 8.91 -2.38 -6.25
CA GLY A 94 7.74 -2.15 -5.39
C GLY A 94 7.00 -0.89 -5.78
N HIS A 95 5.77 -0.76 -5.29
CA HIS A 95 4.89 0.36 -5.58
C HIS A 95 5.13 1.41 -4.51
N VAL A 96 5.85 2.47 -4.86
CA VAL A 96 6.28 3.56 -3.97
C VAL A 96 5.30 4.70 -4.08
N PHE A 97 4.55 4.95 -3.01
CA PHE A 97 3.69 6.10 -2.85
C PHE A 97 4.42 7.17 -2.03
N GLU A 98 4.46 8.41 -2.51
CA GLU A 98 5.23 9.49 -1.89
C GLU A 98 4.36 10.73 -1.60
N ASN A 99 4.68 11.38 -0.47
CA ASN A 99 4.26 12.72 -0.09
C ASN A 99 5.41 13.34 0.69
N LEU A 100 6.29 14.05 -0.03
CA LEU A 100 7.54 14.58 0.56
C LEU A 100 7.30 15.79 1.49
N ASP A 101 6.12 16.40 1.42
CA ASP A 101 5.70 17.53 2.24
C ASP A 101 5.12 17.09 3.60
N HIS A 102 4.77 15.81 3.77
CA HIS A 102 4.29 15.25 5.03
C HIS A 102 5.45 15.04 6.03
N ASP A 103 5.21 15.10 7.34
CA ASP A 103 6.25 14.95 8.36
C ASP A 103 6.72 13.50 8.53
N PHE A 104 5.80 12.57 8.80
CA PHE A 104 6.01 11.13 8.75
C PHE A 104 4.66 10.40 8.63
N PRO A 105 4.50 9.45 7.70
CA PRO A 105 5.50 9.00 6.74
C PRO A 105 5.57 9.91 5.52
N LYS A 106 6.71 9.85 4.82
CA LYS A 106 6.89 10.47 3.50
C LYS A 106 6.69 9.48 2.38
N ARG A 107 6.95 8.20 2.63
CA ARG A 107 6.76 7.13 1.65
C ARG A 107 6.11 5.90 2.23
N ILE A 108 5.27 5.28 1.44
CA ILE A 108 4.64 3.98 1.70
C ILE A 108 4.96 3.09 0.50
N ILE A 109 5.66 1.99 0.76
CA ILE A 109 6.10 1.07 -0.30
C ILE A 109 5.44 -0.28 -0.12
N TYR A 110 4.69 -0.73 -1.12
CA TYR A 110 4.12 -2.07 -1.17
C TYR A 110 4.90 -3.00 -2.09
N ARG A 111 5.25 -4.18 -1.58
CA ARG A 111 6.00 -5.21 -2.31
C ARG A 111 5.33 -6.57 -2.15
N LYS A 112 5.03 -7.21 -3.28
CA LYS A 112 4.72 -8.64 -3.29
C LYS A 112 6.00 -9.43 -3.05
N THR A 113 6.02 -10.25 -2.01
CA THR A 113 7.14 -11.15 -1.72
C THR A 113 6.76 -12.60 -2.00
N LYS A 114 7.74 -13.51 -2.01
CA LYS A 114 7.47 -14.95 -2.14
C LYS A 114 6.59 -15.50 -1.01
N LYS A 115 6.62 -14.88 0.17
CA LYS A 115 5.96 -15.37 1.39
C LYS A 115 4.71 -14.57 1.78
N GLY A 116 4.46 -13.43 1.13
CA GLY A 116 3.29 -12.60 1.38
C GLY A 116 3.45 -11.17 0.90
N LEU A 117 3.03 -10.23 1.72
CA LEU A 117 3.02 -8.79 1.43
C LEU A 117 4.02 -8.09 2.36
N GLN A 118 4.82 -7.17 1.83
CA GLN A 118 5.64 -6.27 2.64
C GLN A 118 5.16 -4.84 2.41
N ALA A 119 4.90 -4.12 3.50
CA ALA A 119 4.73 -2.68 3.52
C ALA A 119 5.94 -2.06 4.23
N ILE A 120 6.52 -1.02 3.64
CA ILE A 120 7.62 -0.26 4.22
C ILE A 120 7.17 1.18 4.35
N ILE A 121 7.30 1.73 5.55
CA ILE A 121 6.88 3.08 5.89
C ILE A 121 8.14 3.87 6.19
N GLU A 122 8.44 4.90 5.39
CA GLU A 122 9.70 5.63 5.46
C GLU A 122 9.49 7.13 5.67
N GLY A 123 10.33 7.72 6.52
CA GLY A 123 10.50 9.16 6.69
C GLY A 123 11.70 9.69 5.90
N ASP A 124 12.27 10.79 6.37
CA ASP A 124 13.44 11.41 5.75
C ASP A 124 14.69 10.51 5.77
N ASP A 125 15.50 10.64 4.71
CA ASP A 125 16.83 10.04 4.52
C ASP A 125 16.93 8.52 4.75
N PHE A 126 15.83 7.77 4.62
CA PHE A 126 15.76 6.31 4.81
C PHE A 126 16.18 5.81 6.22
N GLN A 127 16.54 6.71 7.14
CA GLN A 127 16.98 6.35 8.50
C GLN A 127 15.80 5.99 9.40
N GLN A 128 14.62 6.53 9.11
CA GLN A 128 13.37 6.20 9.77
C GLN A 128 12.57 5.28 8.86
N SER A 129 12.75 3.97 9.01
CA SER A 129 12.05 2.96 8.21
C SER A 129 11.40 1.92 9.12
N LEU A 130 10.11 1.68 8.91
CA LEU A 130 9.34 0.63 9.58
C LEU A 130 8.94 -0.41 8.54
N GLU A 131 9.34 -1.65 8.78
CA GLU A 131 8.98 -2.77 7.91
C GLU A 131 7.89 -3.64 8.52
N PHE A 132 6.79 -3.77 7.78
CA PHE A 132 5.68 -4.65 8.10
C PHE A 132 5.66 -5.81 7.11
N ASN A 133 5.89 -7.01 7.63
CA ASN A 133 5.88 -8.24 6.85
C ASN A 133 4.62 -9.02 7.19
N PHE A 134 3.74 -9.17 6.20
CA PHE A 134 2.48 -9.85 6.33
C PHE A 134 2.49 -11.20 5.62
N ILE A 135 1.77 -12.15 6.19
CA ILE A 135 1.44 -13.41 5.55
C ILE A 135 -0.05 -13.42 5.18
N ARG A 136 -0.38 -14.06 4.06
CA ARG A 136 -1.78 -14.19 3.64
C ARG A 136 -2.52 -15.11 4.60
N VAL A 137 -3.63 -14.64 5.14
CA VAL A 137 -4.55 -15.47 5.92
C VAL A 137 -5.28 -16.37 4.93
N LYS A 138 -5.05 -17.68 5.03
CA LYS A 138 -5.82 -18.64 4.25
C LYS A 138 -7.24 -18.65 4.79
N SER A 139 -8.23 -18.46 3.92
CA SER A 139 -9.62 -18.73 4.30
C SER A 139 -9.72 -20.20 4.70
N VAL A 140 -10.21 -20.46 5.92
CA VAL A 140 -10.59 -21.81 6.31
C VAL A 140 -11.80 -22.16 5.47
N LYS A 141 -11.64 -23.06 4.49
CA LYS A 141 -12.79 -23.70 3.86
C LYS A 141 -13.53 -24.45 4.97
N ASN A 142 -14.65 -23.90 5.43
CA ASN A 142 -15.61 -24.67 6.19
C ASN A 142 -16.13 -25.73 5.21
N ASN A 143 -15.74 -26.97 5.46
CA ASN A 143 -16.13 -28.15 4.71
C ASN A 143 -17.53 -28.58 5.14
#